data_AF-A0A9E5YTD2-F1
#
_entry.id   AF-A0A9E5YTD2-F1
#
_cell.length_a   1.000
_cell.length_b   1.000
_cell.length_c   1.000
_cell.angle_alpha   90.00
_cell.angle_beta   90.00
_cell.angle_gamma   90.00
#
_symmetry.space_group_name_H-M   'P 1'
#
loop_
_entity.id
_entity.type
_entity.pdbx_description
1 polymer ?
#
loop_
_entity_poly.entity_id
_entity_poly.type
_entity_poly.pdbx_seq_one_letter_code
_entity_poly.pdbx_strand_id
1 'polypeptide(L)'
;MKKKYLVLGFMLIMFFVTCMNLMAAGIQPNGSGTELLPYLVATSDHLLWISTNSDSWNKIFEQIANIDASGISWTPIGDWDANFTGTYDGKDYTIDGLVYSSGNTGKGVFGAAVGAVIKNLGITNVDMTGYNQVGGLVGYTYGSTNISNCYTTGSVNATNQTGGGLVGENNNSTITNCYSTADMSGSNTRSKIGGLVGTNNNSTITNCYSSSTVSGGNWLGGLVGNHTASAEINNCYATGDVTMSNNTGGGLVGYTENSTISNSYSTGSVNDDGLIGANYSTTVSNCFWDTQTSGQSSS
;
A
#
# COMPACT_ATOMS: atom_id res chain seq x y z
N MET A 1 -59.07 -46.57 16.61
CA MET A 1 -57.74 -46.70 15.99
C MET A 1 -57.50 -45.47 15.12
N LYS A 2 -57.10 -44.32 15.69
CA LYS A 2 -55.71 -43.84 15.89
C LYS A 2 -54.81 -43.90 14.64
N LYS A 3 -54.52 -42.70 14.12
CA LYS A 3 -53.30 -42.21 13.43
C LYS A 3 -53.05 -42.60 11.96
N LYS A 4 -53.39 -41.68 11.04
CA LYS A 4 -52.61 -41.37 9.81
C LYS A 4 -52.79 -39.89 9.42
N TYR A 5 -52.30 -38.98 10.26
CA TYR A 5 -52.04 -37.58 9.90
C TYR A 5 -50.74 -37.18 10.59
N LEU A 6 -49.59 -37.58 10.03
CA LEU A 6 -48.28 -37.09 10.49
C LEU A 6 -47.15 -37.39 9.48
N VAL A 7 -47.33 -37.05 8.20
CA VAL A 7 -46.20 -37.01 7.23
C VAL A 7 -46.27 -35.76 6.34
N LEU A 8 -46.95 -34.70 6.79
CA LEU A 8 -47.06 -33.44 6.04
C LEU A 8 -46.63 -32.22 6.87
N GLY A 9 -45.73 -32.44 7.84
CA GLY A 9 -45.24 -31.40 8.77
C GLY A 9 -43.72 -31.41 8.99
N PHE A 10 -42.96 -32.16 8.18
CA PHE A 10 -41.49 -32.21 8.26
C PHE A 10 -40.78 -31.70 7.00
N MET A 11 -41.53 -31.25 5.99
CA MET A 11 -40.99 -30.68 4.74
C MET A 11 -41.10 -29.16 4.66
N LEU A 12 -41.40 -28.48 5.78
CA LEU A 12 -41.63 -27.02 5.82
C LEU A 12 -40.87 -26.28 6.94
N ILE A 13 -39.98 -26.95 7.68
CA ILE A 13 -39.14 -26.36 8.75
C ILE A 13 -37.64 -26.60 8.49
N MET A 14 -37.27 -27.00 7.28
CA MET A 14 -35.88 -26.90 6.79
C MET A 14 -35.67 -25.64 5.91
N PHE A 15 -36.56 -24.66 6.07
CA PHE A 15 -36.33 -23.27 5.68
C PHE A 15 -35.88 -22.46 6.90
N PHE A 16 -34.96 -23.05 7.69
CA PHE A 16 -34.08 -22.21 8.50
C PHE A 16 -33.14 -21.57 7.51
N VAL A 17 -33.51 -20.35 7.13
CA VAL A 17 -32.65 -19.35 6.52
C VAL A 17 -31.41 -19.24 7.41
N THR A 18 -30.41 -20.07 7.14
CA THR A 18 -29.04 -19.62 7.30
C THR A 18 -28.88 -18.54 6.25
N CYS A 19 -29.09 -17.29 6.65
CA CYS A 19 -28.33 -16.18 6.11
C CYS A 19 -26.84 -16.49 6.40
N MET A 20 -26.28 -17.50 5.72
CA MET A 20 -24.90 -17.36 5.29
C MET A 20 -24.97 -16.15 4.39
N ASN A 21 -24.30 -15.08 4.80
CA ASN A 21 -23.97 -14.00 3.88
C ASN A 21 -23.39 -14.68 2.66
N LEU A 22 -24.17 -14.77 1.59
CA LEU A 22 -23.65 -15.06 0.27
C LEU A 22 -22.88 -13.78 -0.06
N MET A 23 -21.66 -13.67 0.46
CA MET A 23 -20.69 -12.77 -0.16
C MET A 23 -20.71 -13.19 -1.62
N ALA A 24 -21.06 -12.26 -2.51
CA ALA A 24 -21.02 -12.55 -3.93
C ALA A 24 -19.59 -13.02 -4.23
N ALA A 25 -19.41 -14.33 -4.43
CA ALA A 25 -18.10 -14.84 -4.77
C ALA A 25 -17.78 -14.27 -6.15
N GLY A 26 -16.62 -13.61 -6.28
CA GLY A 26 -16.24 -13.00 -7.54
C GLY A 26 -16.19 -14.02 -8.69
N ILE A 27 -16.08 -13.52 -9.91
CA ILE A 27 -16.02 -14.34 -11.12
C ILE A 27 -14.56 -14.63 -11.46
N GLN A 28 -14.23 -15.89 -11.70
CA GLN A 28 -12.88 -16.26 -12.13
C GLN A 28 -12.55 -15.59 -13.48
N PRO A 29 -11.42 -14.86 -13.59
CA PRO A 29 -10.95 -14.34 -14.86
C PRO A 29 -10.57 -15.47 -15.82
N ASN A 30 -10.70 -15.21 -17.13
CA ASN A 30 -10.22 -16.14 -18.16
C ASN A 30 -8.71 -16.36 -18.04
N GLY A 31 -8.25 -17.59 -18.25
CA GLY A 31 -6.85 -17.98 -18.16
C GLY A 31 -6.61 -19.12 -17.17
N SER A 32 -5.34 -19.47 -16.96
CA SER A 32 -4.93 -20.45 -15.95
C SER A 32 -3.86 -19.92 -14.99
N GLY A 33 -3.49 -18.64 -15.15
CA GLY A 33 -2.50 -17.98 -14.30
C GLY A 33 -1.06 -18.40 -14.59
N THR A 34 -0.78 -18.84 -15.83
CA THR A 34 0.55 -19.26 -16.31
C THR A 34 1.12 -18.22 -17.27
N GLU A 35 2.40 -18.31 -17.63
CA GLU A 35 3.04 -17.36 -18.57
C GLU A 35 2.35 -17.34 -19.95
N LEU A 36 1.87 -18.50 -20.43
CA LEU A 36 1.19 -18.61 -21.72
C LEU A 36 -0.30 -18.20 -21.65
N LEU A 37 -0.91 -18.35 -20.47
CA LEU A 37 -2.33 -18.11 -20.23
C LEU A 37 -2.50 -17.40 -18.88
N PRO A 38 -2.10 -16.12 -18.78
CA PRO A 38 -2.30 -15.35 -17.56
C PRO A 38 -3.80 -15.17 -17.29
N TYR A 39 -4.14 -14.90 -16.04
CA TYR A 39 -5.50 -14.50 -15.70
C TYR A 39 -5.77 -13.08 -16.19
N LEU A 40 -6.82 -12.91 -17.01
CA LEU A 40 -7.20 -11.63 -17.61
C LEU A 40 -8.19 -10.88 -16.72
N VAL A 41 -7.72 -9.84 -16.05
CA VAL A 41 -8.48 -9.07 -15.05
C VAL A 41 -9.13 -7.86 -15.71
N ALA A 42 -10.46 -7.74 -15.65
CA ALA A 42 -11.20 -6.72 -16.41
C ALA A 42 -12.34 -6.07 -15.62
N THR A 43 -12.72 -6.65 -14.48
CA THR A 43 -13.91 -6.25 -13.71
C THR A 43 -13.64 -6.34 -12.22
N SER A 44 -14.48 -5.66 -11.44
CA SER A 44 -14.45 -5.76 -9.98
C SER A 44 -14.79 -7.16 -9.47
N ASP A 45 -15.61 -7.92 -10.21
CA ASP A 45 -15.85 -9.33 -9.91
C ASP A 45 -14.58 -10.19 -10.06
N HIS A 46 -13.73 -9.90 -11.05
CA HIS A 46 -12.43 -10.58 -11.16
C HIS A 46 -11.53 -10.23 -9.97
N LEU A 47 -11.48 -8.95 -9.56
CA LEU A 47 -10.71 -8.55 -8.37
C LEU A 47 -11.22 -9.24 -7.11
N LEU A 48 -12.55 -9.31 -6.92
CA LEU A 48 -13.16 -9.97 -5.78
C LEU A 48 -12.82 -11.47 -5.76
N TRP A 49 -12.80 -12.12 -6.93
CA TRP A 49 -12.38 -13.52 -7.04
C TRP A 49 -10.93 -13.70 -6.62
N ILE A 50 -10.02 -12.84 -7.09
CA ILE A 50 -8.60 -12.91 -6.73
C ILE A 50 -8.44 -12.71 -5.21
N SER A 51 -9.11 -11.70 -4.65
CA SER A 51 -9.02 -11.38 -3.21
C SER A 51 -9.51 -12.48 -2.28
N THR A 52 -10.37 -13.38 -2.78
CA THR A 52 -10.98 -14.45 -1.97
C THR A 52 -10.47 -15.85 -2.33
N ASN A 53 -9.55 -15.96 -3.29
CA ASN A 53 -8.99 -17.22 -3.75
C ASN A 53 -7.46 -17.26 -3.61
N SER A 54 -6.98 -17.56 -2.41
CA SER A 54 -5.54 -17.55 -2.09
C SER A 54 -4.71 -18.61 -2.84
N ASP A 55 -5.34 -19.68 -3.33
CA ASP A 55 -4.68 -20.67 -4.22
C ASP A 55 -4.19 -20.06 -5.54
N SER A 56 -4.71 -18.87 -5.90
CA SER A 56 -4.30 -18.12 -7.09
C SER A 56 -3.16 -17.13 -6.83
N TRP A 57 -2.77 -16.87 -5.59
CA TRP A 57 -1.84 -15.77 -5.25
C TRP A 57 -0.37 -16.00 -5.65
N ASN A 58 -0.04 -17.17 -6.19
CA ASN A 58 1.25 -17.47 -6.81
C ASN A 58 1.20 -17.44 -8.36
N LYS A 59 0.10 -16.94 -8.93
CA LYS A 59 -0.15 -16.95 -10.39
C LYS A 59 0.18 -15.62 -11.05
N ILE A 60 0.07 -15.61 -12.38
CA ILE A 60 0.27 -14.43 -13.22
C ILE A 60 -1.09 -13.83 -13.60
N PHE A 61 -1.23 -12.53 -13.34
CA PHE A 61 -2.40 -11.72 -13.64
C PHE A 61 -2.01 -10.57 -14.58
N GLU A 62 -2.81 -10.37 -15.63
CA GLU A 62 -2.69 -9.22 -16.52
C GLU A 62 -4.02 -8.49 -16.57
N GLN A 63 -4.00 -7.18 -16.30
CA GLN A 63 -5.19 -6.35 -16.40
C GLN A 63 -5.42 -5.94 -17.85
N ILE A 64 -6.69 -5.97 -18.28
CA ILE A 64 -7.10 -5.69 -19.66
C ILE A 64 -8.17 -4.59 -19.77
N ALA A 65 -8.51 -3.95 -18.65
CA ALA A 65 -9.42 -2.80 -18.59
C ALA A 65 -9.20 -2.04 -17.27
N ASN A 66 -9.55 -0.74 -17.24
CA ASN A 66 -9.73 -0.03 -15.97
C ASN A 66 -10.86 -0.66 -15.17
N ILE A 67 -10.71 -0.75 -13.85
CA ILE A 67 -11.66 -1.41 -12.96
C ILE A 67 -12.19 -0.40 -11.95
N ASP A 68 -13.50 -0.20 -11.94
CA ASP A 68 -14.20 0.49 -10.86
C ASP A 68 -14.48 -0.52 -9.74
N ALA A 69 -13.76 -0.37 -8.62
CA ALA A 69 -13.88 -1.17 -7.41
C ALA A 69 -14.75 -0.47 -6.34
N SER A 70 -15.44 0.61 -6.67
CA SER A 70 -16.32 1.28 -5.72
C SER A 70 -17.45 0.35 -5.26
N GLY A 71 -17.70 0.35 -3.96
CA GLY A 71 -18.79 -0.44 -3.35
C GLY A 71 -18.52 -1.94 -3.19
N ILE A 72 -17.35 -2.47 -3.60
CA ILE A 72 -17.00 -3.85 -3.29
C ILE A 72 -16.57 -4.01 -1.82
N SER A 73 -16.91 -5.14 -1.22
CA SER A 73 -16.34 -5.52 0.08
C SER A 73 -14.93 -6.05 -0.12
N TRP A 74 -13.93 -5.22 0.13
CA TRP A 74 -12.54 -5.57 -0.15
C TRP A 74 -11.90 -6.41 0.96
N THR A 75 -11.16 -7.44 0.54
CA THR A 75 -10.15 -8.13 1.34
C THR A 75 -8.81 -8.00 0.60
N PRO A 76 -7.69 -7.65 1.26
CA PRO A 76 -6.40 -7.55 0.59
C PRO A 76 -5.97 -8.89 -0.04
N ILE A 77 -5.28 -8.80 -1.18
CA ILE A 77 -4.62 -9.93 -1.84
C ILE A 77 -3.32 -10.22 -1.09
N GLY A 78 -3.16 -11.41 -0.52
CA GLY A 78 -2.01 -11.73 0.31
C GLY A 78 -2.14 -11.22 1.75
N ASP A 79 -1.78 -12.06 2.70
CA ASP A 79 -1.74 -11.77 4.13
C ASP A 79 -0.55 -12.49 4.81
N TRP A 80 -0.54 -12.55 6.15
CA TRP A 80 0.52 -13.18 6.93
C TRP A 80 0.54 -14.71 6.85
N ASP A 81 -0.61 -15.34 6.59
CA ASP A 81 -0.76 -16.79 6.51
C ASP A 81 -0.53 -17.29 5.07
N ALA A 82 -0.95 -16.49 4.08
CA ALA A 82 -0.75 -16.75 2.66
C ALA A 82 -0.31 -15.47 1.94
N ASN A 83 0.98 -15.34 1.62
CA ASN A 83 1.48 -14.15 0.92
C ASN A 83 1.13 -14.18 -0.58
N PHE A 84 1.01 -13.00 -1.19
CA PHE A 84 1.07 -12.87 -2.64
C PHE A 84 2.51 -13.07 -3.11
N THR A 85 2.73 -14.08 -3.96
CA THR A 85 4.06 -14.44 -4.50
C THR A 85 4.09 -14.43 -6.03
N GLY A 86 2.94 -14.12 -6.64
CA GLY A 86 2.75 -14.11 -8.09
C GLY A 86 3.20 -12.82 -8.78
N THR A 87 2.69 -12.63 -9.99
CA THR A 87 2.90 -11.41 -10.79
C THR A 87 1.55 -10.75 -11.06
N TYR A 88 1.46 -9.45 -10.80
CA TYR A 88 0.35 -8.62 -11.24
C TYR A 88 0.87 -7.51 -12.17
N ASP A 89 0.54 -7.60 -13.45
CA ASP A 89 0.84 -6.58 -14.46
C ASP A 89 -0.44 -5.79 -14.77
N GLY A 90 -0.51 -4.55 -14.30
CA GLY A 90 -1.66 -3.68 -14.52
C GLY A 90 -1.76 -3.15 -15.96
N LYS A 91 -0.75 -3.34 -16.81
CA LYS A 91 -0.73 -2.87 -18.22
C LYS A 91 -1.15 -1.40 -18.38
N ASP A 92 -0.76 -0.56 -17.42
CA ASP A 92 -1.09 0.86 -17.32
C ASP A 92 -2.58 1.19 -17.07
N TYR A 93 -3.39 0.18 -16.73
CA TYR A 93 -4.76 0.36 -16.27
C TYR A 93 -4.83 0.71 -14.79
N THR A 94 -6.02 1.18 -14.37
CA THR A 94 -6.30 1.56 -13.00
C THR A 94 -7.28 0.64 -12.28
N ILE A 95 -7.19 0.61 -10.96
CA ILE A 95 -8.21 0.13 -10.03
C ILE A 95 -8.68 1.34 -9.22
N ASP A 96 -9.95 1.70 -9.34
CA ASP A 96 -10.51 2.94 -8.78
C ASP A 96 -11.46 2.70 -7.62
N GLY A 97 -11.45 3.60 -6.62
CA GLY A 97 -12.52 3.71 -5.62
C GLY A 97 -12.51 2.64 -4.53
N LEU A 98 -11.37 2.00 -4.30
CA LEU A 98 -11.26 0.90 -3.35
C LEU A 98 -11.23 1.41 -1.91
N VAL A 99 -12.15 0.90 -1.08
CA VAL A 99 -12.30 1.29 0.33
C VAL A 99 -11.97 0.10 1.23
N TYR A 100 -11.18 0.35 2.27
CA TYR A 100 -10.87 -0.65 3.28
C TYR A 100 -10.69 -0.03 4.66
N SER A 101 -11.43 -0.50 5.66
CA SER A 101 -11.44 0.08 7.01
C SER A 101 -11.44 -0.94 8.16
N SER A 102 -11.09 -2.21 7.90
CA SER A 102 -11.19 -3.29 8.91
C SER A 102 -9.87 -4.06 9.12
N GLY A 103 -9.33 -4.08 10.34
CA GLY A 103 -8.33 -5.09 10.77
C GLY A 103 -6.92 -4.59 11.09
N ASN A 104 -6.08 -5.51 11.60
CA ASN A 104 -4.93 -5.17 12.44
C ASN A 104 -3.54 -5.13 11.77
N THR A 105 -3.29 -5.74 10.60
CA THR A 105 -1.95 -5.72 9.96
C THR A 105 -2.00 -5.89 8.43
N GLY A 106 -0.97 -5.41 7.71
CA GLY A 106 -0.69 -5.64 6.28
C GLY A 106 -1.78 -5.19 5.33
N LYS A 107 -1.89 -3.88 5.06
CA LYS A 107 -3.04 -3.28 4.34
C LYS A 107 -2.64 -2.66 3.01
N GLY A 108 -3.49 -2.88 2.00
CA GLY A 108 -3.41 -2.32 0.66
C GLY A 108 -4.26 -3.16 -0.29
N VAL A 109 -4.14 -2.92 -1.60
CA VAL A 109 -4.64 -3.86 -2.60
C VAL A 109 -3.97 -5.22 -2.39
N PHE A 110 -2.66 -5.21 -2.13
CA PHE A 110 -1.90 -6.36 -1.68
C PHE A 110 -1.57 -6.20 -0.19
N GLY A 111 -2.04 -7.12 0.65
CA GLY A 111 -1.79 -7.03 2.10
C GLY A 111 -0.34 -7.37 2.44
N ALA A 112 0.15 -8.48 1.89
CA ALA A 112 1.55 -8.91 1.99
C ALA A 112 2.03 -9.52 0.67
N ALA A 113 3.14 -9.01 0.14
CA ALA A 113 3.78 -9.47 -1.08
C ALA A 113 5.18 -10.00 -0.77
N VAL A 114 5.51 -11.22 -1.20
CA VAL A 114 6.79 -11.88 -0.91
C VAL A 114 7.36 -12.49 -2.18
N GLY A 115 8.51 -11.99 -2.64
CA GLY A 115 9.11 -12.37 -3.93
C GLY A 115 8.20 -12.11 -5.14
N ALA A 116 7.22 -11.21 -4.98
CA ALA A 116 6.23 -10.92 -6.00
C ALA A 116 6.73 -9.87 -7.00
N VAL A 117 6.02 -9.77 -8.13
CA VAL A 117 6.20 -8.68 -9.11
C VAL A 117 4.89 -7.94 -9.27
N ILE A 118 4.86 -6.65 -8.96
CA ILE A 118 3.68 -5.79 -9.12
C ILE A 118 4.09 -4.60 -9.99
N LYS A 119 3.49 -4.44 -11.17
CA LYS A 119 3.93 -3.42 -12.11
C LYS A 119 2.83 -2.78 -12.94
N ASN A 120 3.11 -1.59 -13.45
CA ASN A 120 2.29 -0.85 -14.42
C ASN A 120 0.83 -0.68 -13.95
N LEU A 121 0.63 -0.28 -12.70
CA LEU A 121 -0.68 -0.28 -12.06
C LEU A 121 -0.95 1.02 -11.31
N GLY A 122 -2.06 1.67 -11.64
CA GLY A 122 -2.58 2.80 -10.88
C GLY A 122 -3.67 2.36 -9.91
N ILE A 123 -3.57 2.72 -8.63
CA ILE A 123 -4.69 2.61 -7.69
C ILE A 123 -5.20 4.01 -7.39
N THR A 124 -6.42 4.31 -7.83
CA THR A 124 -6.95 5.68 -7.76
C THR A 124 -8.10 5.77 -6.77
N ASN A 125 -8.24 6.93 -6.14
CA ASN A 125 -9.30 7.24 -5.20
C ASN A 125 -9.45 6.19 -4.08
N VAL A 126 -8.32 5.75 -3.51
CA VAL A 126 -8.36 4.83 -2.38
C VAL A 126 -8.84 5.52 -1.11
N ASP A 127 -9.52 4.78 -0.24
CA ASP A 127 -9.76 5.15 1.15
C ASP A 127 -9.35 3.97 2.03
N MET A 128 -8.09 4.01 2.49
CA MET A 128 -7.46 2.93 3.23
C MET A 128 -7.24 3.35 4.67
N THR A 129 -7.91 2.70 5.62
CA THR A 129 -7.64 2.85 7.05
C THR A 129 -7.17 1.52 7.63
N GLY A 130 -6.02 1.55 8.31
CA GLY A 130 -5.44 0.36 8.92
C GLY A 130 -4.66 0.65 10.21
N TYR A 131 -4.36 -0.41 10.97
CA TYR A 131 -3.61 -0.28 12.21
C TYR A 131 -2.09 -0.22 11.99
N ASN A 132 -1.53 -1.13 11.19
CA ASN A 132 -0.10 -1.19 10.90
C ASN A 132 0.16 -1.62 9.45
N GLN A 133 1.30 -1.17 8.92
CA GLN A 133 1.80 -1.48 7.56
C GLN A 133 0.72 -1.20 6.52
N VAL A 134 0.27 0.06 6.48
CA VAL A 134 -0.79 0.49 5.59
C VAL A 134 -0.18 1.14 4.35
N GLY A 135 -0.42 0.55 3.19
CA GLY A 135 -0.09 1.10 1.88
C GLY A 135 -1.34 1.26 1.03
N GLY A 136 -1.37 2.25 0.14
CA GLY A 136 -2.42 2.32 -0.89
C GLY A 136 -2.35 1.15 -1.86
N LEU A 137 -1.14 0.68 -2.19
CA LEU A 137 -0.91 -0.48 -3.06
C LEU A 137 -0.52 -1.73 -2.27
N VAL A 138 0.56 -1.67 -1.48
CA VAL A 138 1.07 -2.84 -0.74
C VAL A 138 1.25 -2.54 0.74
N GLY A 139 0.74 -3.40 1.62
CA GLY A 139 0.97 -3.24 3.06
C GLY A 139 2.39 -3.56 3.47
N TYR A 140 2.85 -4.75 3.11
CA TYR A 140 4.16 -5.28 3.48
C TYR A 140 4.82 -5.98 2.29
N THR A 141 6.10 -5.69 2.05
CA THR A 141 6.92 -6.43 1.07
C THR A 141 8.04 -7.21 1.76
N TYR A 142 8.39 -8.36 1.22
CA TYR A 142 9.57 -9.13 1.62
C TYR A 142 10.15 -9.95 0.45
N GLY A 143 11.31 -10.56 0.66
CA GLY A 143 11.79 -11.66 -0.17
C GLY A 143 12.10 -11.28 -1.61
N SER A 144 12.69 -10.10 -1.84
CA SER A 144 12.99 -9.56 -3.18
C SER A 144 11.75 -9.24 -4.02
N THR A 145 10.70 -8.70 -3.39
CA THR A 145 9.54 -8.19 -4.13
C THR A 145 9.96 -6.99 -4.98
N ASN A 146 9.44 -6.91 -6.21
CA ASN A 146 9.65 -5.80 -7.14
C ASN A 146 8.34 -5.06 -7.39
N ILE A 147 8.33 -3.76 -7.09
CA ILE A 147 7.22 -2.86 -7.41
C ILE A 147 7.73 -1.82 -8.42
N SER A 148 7.12 -1.73 -9.60
CA SER A 148 7.58 -0.80 -10.64
C SER A 148 6.48 -0.14 -11.48
N ASN A 149 6.65 1.15 -11.81
CA ASN A 149 5.69 1.91 -12.61
C ASN A 149 4.27 1.90 -12.01
N CYS A 150 4.17 2.01 -10.68
CA CYS A 150 2.91 2.00 -9.96
C CYS A 150 2.63 3.33 -9.29
N TYR A 151 1.35 3.64 -9.07
CA TYR A 151 0.99 4.85 -8.34
C TYR A 151 -0.29 4.71 -7.54
N THR A 152 -0.46 5.64 -6.58
CA THR A 152 -1.62 5.71 -5.68
C THR A 152 -2.14 7.14 -5.56
N THR A 153 -3.47 7.30 -5.53
CA THR A 153 -4.16 8.56 -5.21
C THR A 153 -5.31 8.28 -4.24
N GLY A 154 -5.75 9.28 -3.47
CA GLY A 154 -6.82 9.13 -2.47
C GLY A 154 -6.34 9.45 -1.06
N SER A 155 -6.74 8.66 -0.06
CA SER A 155 -6.34 8.83 1.34
C SER A 155 -5.92 7.51 1.97
N VAL A 156 -4.84 7.56 2.75
CA VAL A 156 -4.31 6.44 3.52
C VAL A 156 -4.06 6.86 4.97
N ASN A 157 -4.73 6.18 5.89
CA ASN A 157 -4.69 6.45 7.33
C ASN A 157 -4.11 5.26 8.10
N ALA A 158 -2.91 5.44 8.67
CA ALA A 158 -2.26 4.45 9.53
C ALA A 158 -2.41 4.83 11.01
N THR A 159 -3.32 4.15 11.69
CA THR A 159 -3.79 4.55 13.03
C THR A 159 -2.82 4.25 14.18
N ASN A 160 -1.76 3.48 13.95
CA ASN A 160 -0.80 3.14 15.01
C ASN A 160 0.67 3.30 14.59
N GLN A 161 1.19 2.44 13.71
CA GLN A 161 2.63 2.37 13.45
C GLN A 161 2.97 2.88 12.05
N THR A 162 3.05 2.00 11.05
CA THR A 162 3.67 2.36 9.77
C THR A 162 2.63 2.57 8.69
N GLY A 163 2.79 3.64 7.90
CA GLY A 163 1.94 3.93 6.75
C GLY A 163 2.70 4.62 5.62
N GLY A 164 2.44 4.23 4.38
CA GLY A 164 2.95 4.92 3.20
C GLY A 164 1.88 5.07 2.13
N GLY A 165 1.95 6.13 1.32
CA GLY A 165 0.95 6.36 0.28
C GLY A 165 0.88 5.19 -0.71
N LEU A 166 2.03 4.63 -1.08
CA LEU A 166 2.14 3.46 -1.94
C LEU A 166 2.36 2.16 -1.13
N VAL A 167 3.39 2.15 -0.28
CA VAL A 167 3.81 0.95 0.46
C VAL A 167 3.90 1.23 1.96
N GLY A 168 3.27 0.41 2.78
CA GLY A 168 3.38 0.52 4.24
C GLY A 168 4.82 0.27 4.68
N GLU A 169 5.30 -0.97 4.53
CA GLU A 169 6.65 -1.38 4.88
C GLU A 169 7.33 -2.11 3.71
N ASN A 170 8.47 -1.58 3.29
CA ASN A 170 9.32 -2.14 2.26
C ASN A 170 10.54 -2.80 2.89
N ASN A 171 10.63 -4.13 2.82
CA ASN A 171 11.68 -4.91 3.49
C ASN A 171 12.34 -5.88 2.50
N ASN A 172 13.67 -5.87 2.40
CA ASN A 172 14.43 -6.70 1.45
C ASN A 172 13.86 -6.70 0.01
N SER A 173 13.46 -5.53 -0.50
CA SER A 173 12.66 -5.38 -1.73
C SER A 173 13.00 -4.09 -2.49
N THR A 174 12.44 -3.90 -3.68
CA THR A 174 12.74 -2.76 -4.57
C THR A 174 11.47 -2.04 -5.03
N ILE A 175 11.51 -0.70 -5.01
CA ILE A 175 10.46 0.17 -5.54
C ILE A 175 11.08 1.13 -6.56
N THR A 176 10.59 1.10 -7.80
CA THR A 176 11.19 1.87 -8.92
C THR A 176 10.16 2.57 -9.78
N ASN A 177 10.41 3.82 -10.18
CA ASN A 177 9.52 4.61 -11.04
C ASN A 177 8.07 4.69 -10.52
N CYS A 178 7.90 4.80 -9.20
CA CYS A 178 6.59 4.82 -8.57
C CYS A 178 6.31 6.18 -7.92
N TYR A 179 5.04 6.47 -7.71
CA TYR A 179 4.68 7.69 -6.98
C TYR A 179 3.41 7.57 -6.15
N SER A 180 3.22 8.51 -5.25
CA SER A 180 1.96 8.67 -4.54
C SER A 180 1.55 10.13 -4.46
N THR A 181 0.26 10.36 -4.62
CA THR A 181 -0.41 11.63 -4.31
C THR A 181 -1.51 11.41 -3.28
N ALA A 182 -1.51 10.26 -2.60
CA ALA A 182 -2.52 9.93 -1.61
C ALA A 182 -2.21 10.64 -0.29
N ASP A 183 -3.19 11.35 0.26
CA ASP A 183 -3.03 12.07 1.53
C ASP A 183 -2.79 11.09 2.67
N MET A 184 -1.80 11.40 3.49
CA MET A 184 -1.33 10.54 4.57
C MET A 184 -1.69 11.13 5.93
N SER A 185 -2.30 10.31 6.79
CA SER A 185 -2.50 10.64 8.20
C SER A 185 -2.04 9.50 9.12
N GLY A 186 -1.42 9.86 10.24
CA GLY A 186 -1.13 8.95 11.35
C GLY A 186 -1.59 9.54 12.69
N SER A 187 -2.22 8.73 13.54
CA SER A 187 -2.84 9.21 14.79
C SER A 187 -2.00 8.99 16.05
N ASN A 188 -0.83 8.35 15.96
CA ASN A 188 -0.02 7.98 17.14
C ASN A 188 1.34 8.70 17.14
N THR A 189 1.86 8.97 18.34
CA THR A 189 3.22 9.50 18.58
C THR A 189 4.34 8.54 18.18
N ARG A 190 4.02 7.29 17.84
CA ARG A 190 4.96 6.28 17.31
C ARG A 190 4.77 5.99 15.83
N SER A 191 3.96 6.78 15.13
CA SER A 191 3.72 6.54 13.71
C SER A 191 5.02 6.73 12.91
N LYS A 192 5.15 6.02 11.80
CA LYS A 192 6.22 6.13 10.80
C LYS A 192 5.54 6.32 9.46
N ILE A 193 5.35 7.57 9.09
CA ILE A 193 4.52 7.90 7.92
C ILE A 193 5.41 8.50 6.83
N GLY A 194 5.35 7.92 5.64
CA GLY A 194 5.97 8.48 4.45
C GLY A 194 4.92 8.80 3.40
N GLY A 195 5.13 9.87 2.63
CA GLY A 195 4.25 10.16 1.49
C GLY A 195 4.25 9.03 0.45
N LEU A 196 5.37 8.31 0.28
CA LEU A 196 5.46 7.13 -0.58
C LEU A 196 5.53 5.83 0.23
N VAL A 197 6.49 5.75 1.16
CA VAL A 197 6.80 4.52 1.91
C VAL A 197 6.89 4.81 3.41
N GLY A 198 6.16 4.07 4.23
CA GLY A 198 6.22 4.27 5.68
C GLY A 198 7.57 3.87 6.28
N THR A 199 8.00 2.63 6.03
CA THR A 199 9.32 2.12 6.45
C THR A 199 10.05 1.47 5.28
N ASN A 200 11.31 1.81 5.09
CA ASN A 200 12.20 1.21 4.11
C ASN A 200 13.39 0.58 4.84
N ASN A 201 13.52 -0.75 4.78
CA ASN A 201 14.52 -1.52 5.51
C ASN A 201 15.27 -2.46 4.55
N ASN A 202 16.61 -2.35 4.50
CA ASN A 202 17.46 -3.12 3.60
C ASN A 202 16.90 -3.22 2.17
N SER A 203 16.47 -2.08 1.65
CA SER A 203 15.65 -1.99 0.44
C SER A 203 15.98 -0.73 -0.35
N THR A 204 15.67 -0.76 -1.65
CA THR A 204 16.00 0.31 -2.58
C THR A 204 14.74 1.01 -3.09
N ILE A 205 14.74 2.35 -3.05
CA ILE A 205 13.74 3.21 -3.66
C ILE A 205 14.44 4.07 -4.71
N THR A 206 14.04 3.98 -5.98
CA THR A 206 14.72 4.68 -7.09
C THR A 206 13.75 5.33 -8.06
N ASN A 207 14.06 6.57 -8.49
CA ASN A 207 13.23 7.34 -9.44
C ASN A 207 11.77 7.48 -8.98
N CYS A 208 11.55 7.67 -7.69
CA CYS A 208 10.21 7.74 -7.12
C CYS A 208 9.92 9.13 -6.56
N TYR A 209 8.64 9.47 -6.42
CA TYR A 209 8.27 10.72 -5.78
C TYR A 209 6.98 10.64 -4.98
N SER A 210 6.78 11.61 -4.10
CA SER A 210 5.48 11.84 -3.47
C SER A 210 5.09 13.31 -3.53
N SER A 211 3.83 13.55 -3.80
CA SER A 211 3.18 14.87 -3.64
C SER A 211 2.09 14.84 -2.56
N SER A 212 2.06 13.78 -1.75
CA SER A 212 1.12 13.57 -0.66
C SER A 212 1.30 14.63 0.43
N THR A 213 0.20 15.18 0.94
CA THR A 213 0.24 15.85 2.24
C THR A 213 0.39 14.81 3.34
N VAL A 214 1.37 14.98 4.22
CA VAL A 214 1.70 14.04 5.30
C VAL A 214 1.45 14.69 6.65
N SER A 215 0.60 14.06 7.46
CA SER A 215 0.29 14.52 8.81
C SER A 215 0.40 13.41 9.85
N GLY A 216 0.87 13.72 11.05
CA GLY A 216 0.89 12.74 12.15
C GLY A 216 1.88 13.03 13.28
N GLY A 217 2.25 11.98 14.00
CA GLY A 217 2.97 12.08 15.26
C GLY A 217 4.48 12.29 15.15
N ASN A 218 5.23 11.26 14.77
CA ASN A 218 6.69 11.24 14.77
C ASN A 218 7.21 10.58 13.49
N TRP A 219 8.51 10.73 13.19
CA TRP A 219 9.19 10.20 12.01
C TRP A 219 8.37 10.31 10.72
N LEU A 220 7.92 11.53 10.43
CA LEU A 220 7.21 11.84 9.19
C LEU A 220 8.21 12.22 8.11
N GLY A 221 8.09 11.64 6.92
CA GLY A 221 8.85 12.04 5.75
C GLY A 221 7.95 12.33 4.57
N GLY A 222 8.25 13.38 3.81
CA GLY A 222 7.52 13.63 2.56
C GLY A 222 7.63 12.48 1.57
N LEU A 223 8.75 11.72 1.57
CA LEU A 223 8.90 10.49 0.81
C LEU A 223 8.86 9.24 1.71
N VAL A 224 9.74 9.19 2.72
CA VAL A 224 9.92 8.00 3.58
C VAL A 224 9.88 8.35 5.06
N GLY A 225 9.05 7.66 5.84
CA GLY A 225 9.01 7.87 7.31
C GLY A 225 10.29 7.40 8.00
N ASN A 226 10.64 6.11 7.82
CA ASN A 226 11.76 5.46 8.50
C ASN A 226 12.65 4.68 7.50
N HIS A 227 13.92 5.06 7.35
CA HIS A 227 14.86 4.52 6.35
C HIS A 227 16.09 3.89 7.02
N THR A 228 16.24 2.56 6.98
CA THR A 228 17.21 1.87 7.86
C THR A 228 17.88 0.64 7.24
N ALA A 229 18.92 0.14 7.91
CA ALA A 229 19.54 -1.16 7.65
C ALA A 229 20.08 -1.30 6.22
N SER A 230 21.00 -0.41 5.83
CA SER A 230 21.62 -0.39 4.50
C SER A 230 20.63 -0.15 3.36
N ALA A 231 19.51 0.51 3.66
CA ALA A 231 18.56 0.91 2.64
C ALA A 231 19.09 2.08 1.79
N GLU A 232 18.55 2.20 0.57
CA GLU A 232 18.97 3.21 -0.41
C GLU A 232 17.78 4.01 -0.94
N ILE A 233 17.93 5.33 -0.99
CA ILE A 233 17.05 6.24 -1.73
C ILE A 233 17.90 6.94 -2.78
N ASN A 234 17.51 6.85 -4.05
CA ASN A 234 18.24 7.48 -5.15
C ASN A 234 17.30 8.12 -6.17
N ASN A 235 17.61 9.34 -6.64
CA ASN A 235 16.83 10.07 -7.64
C ASN A 235 15.35 10.23 -7.24
N CYS A 236 15.08 10.59 -5.99
CA CYS A 236 13.71 10.70 -5.48
C CYS A 236 13.37 12.11 -5.02
N TYR A 237 12.09 12.45 -4.96
CA TYR A 237 11.69 13.75 -4.45
C TYR A 237 10.35 13.78 -3.74
N ALA A 238 10.16 14.79 -2.90
CA ALA A 238 8.90 15.05 -2.20
C ALA A 238 8.46 16.51 -2.38
N THR A 239 7.18 16.72 -2.72
CA THR A 239 6.63 18.07 -2.93
C THR A 239 5.43 18.39 -2.04
N GLY A 240 4.84 17.38 -1.38
CA GLY A 240 3.72 17.59 -0.48
C GLY A 240 4.17 18.06 0.90
N ASP A 241 3.29 18.79 1.58
CA ASP A 241 3.56 19.36 2.90
C ASP A 241 3.66 18.28 3.98
N VAL A 242 4.55 18.46 4.94
CA VAL A 242 4.75 17.59 6.11
C VAL A 242 4.40 18.36 7.38
N THR A 243 3.32 17.96 8.05
CA THR A 243 2.83 18.59 9.28
C THR A 243 2.92 17.62 10.46
N MET A 244 3.87 17.87 11.36
CA MET A 244 4.05 17.08 12.57
C MET A 244 3.30 17.66 13.75
N SER A 245 2.72 16.79 14.59
CA SER A 245 2.18 17.16 15.90
C SER A 245 3.19 16.93 17.04
N ASN A 246 4.31 16.25 16.79
CA ASN A 246 5.42 16.09 17.74
C ASN A 246 6.77 16.38 17.05
N ASN A 247 7.83 15.63 17.37
CA ASN A 247 9.18 16.17 17.40
C ASN A 247 10.09 15.91 16.20
N THR A 248 9.82 14.95 15.31
CA THR A 248 10.84 14.61 14.29
C THR A 248 10.22 14.28 12.95
N GLY A 249 10.68 14.99 11.93
CA GLY A 249 10.34 14.70 10.55
C GLY A 249 11.14 15.54 9.57
N GLY A 250 11.16 15.09 8.32
CA GLY A 250 11.93 15.73 7.26
C GLY A 250 11.09 15.92 6.02
N GLY A 251 11.40 16.95 5.25
CA GLY A 251 10.74 17.17 3.96
C GLY A 251 10.90 15.97 3.00
N LEU A 252 12.00 15.20 3.10
CA LEU A 252 12.19 13.96 2.34
C LEU A 252 12.07 12.72 3.24
N VAL A 253 12.86 12.65 4.32
CA VAL A 253 12.95 11.47 5.20
C VAL A 253 12.75 11.86 6.67
N GLY A 254 11.89 11.13 7.38
CA GLY A 254 11.66 11.39 8.81
C GLY A 254 12.82 10.98 9.70
N TYR A 255 13.22 9.71 9.61
CA TYR A 255 14.35 9.13 10.34
C TYR A 255 15.18 8.27 9.40
N THR A 256 16.50 8.36 9.51
CA THR A 256 17.43 7.50 8.78
C THR A 256 18.58 6.98 9.62
N GLU A 257 18.96 5.72 9.42
CA GLU A 257 20.09 5.10 10.11
C GLU A 257 20.86 4.10 9.23
N ASN A 258 22.20 4.17 9.24
CA ASN A 258 23.10 3.23 8.55
C ASN A 258 22.67 2.95 7.09
N SER A 259 22.34 4.01 6.34
CA SER A 259 21.70 3.94 5.02
C SER A 259 22.33 4.95 4.04
N THR A 260 21.84 5.01 2.81
CA THR A 260 22.28 5.98 1.78
C THR A 260 21.10 6.75 1.20
N ILE A 261 21.29 8.05 0.99
CA ILE A 261 20.37 8.93 0.28
C ILE A 261 21.18 9.76 -0.73
N SER A 262 20.82 9.67 -2.01
CA SER A 262 21.52 10.40 -3.08
C SER A 262 20.59 11.04 -4.10
N ASN A 263 21.02 12.16 -4.68
CA ASN A 263 20.36 12.80 -5.83
C ASN A 263 18.87 13.08 -5.58
N SER A 264 18.51 13.49 -4.36
CA SER A 264 17.12 13.55 -3.92
C SER A 264 16.78 14.88 -3.27
N TYR A 265 15.53 15.32 -3.37
CA TYR A 265 15.17 16.65 -2.88
C TYR A 265 13.75 16.78 -2.36
N SER A 266 13.50 17.82 -1.58
CA SER A 266 12.20 18.15 -1.03
C SER A 266 11.84 19.62 -1.26
N THR A 267 10.55 19.88 -1.50
CA THR A 267 10.03 21.23 -1.74
C THR A 267 8.77 21.56 -0.94
N GLY A 268 8.11 20.58 -0.32
CA GLY A 268 6.95 20.82 0.53
C GLY A 268 7.30 21.58 1.81
N SER A 269 6.32 22.30 2.37
CA SER A 269 6.48 22.96 3.67
C SER A 269 6.67 21.92 4.76
N VAL A 270 7.60 22.16 5.69
CA VAL A 270 7.87 21.25 6.81
C VAL A 270 8.17 22.04 8.08
N ASN A 271 7.52 21.67 9.19
CA ASN A 271 7.68 22.35 10.47
C ASN A 271 8.86 21.82 11.33
N ASP A 272 9.85 21.18 10.70
CA ASP A 272 11.09 20.66 11.31
C ASP A 272 12.27 20.78 10.31
N ASP A 273 12.86 19.69 9.80
CA ASP A 273 13.99 19.75 8.87
C ASP A 273 13.56 19.69 7.40
N GLY A 274 14.21 20.48 6.55
CA GLY A 274 13.90 20.58 5.13
C GLY A 274 14.08 19.28 4.36
N LEU A 275 15.01 18.40 4.78
CA LEU A 275 15.36 17.16 4.09
C LEU A 275 15.23 15.94 5.01
N ILE A 276 15.90 15.93 6.17
CA ILE A 276 15.99 14.76 7.07
C ILE A 276 15.77 15.17 8.52
N GLY A 277 14.71 14.64 9.15
CA GLY A 277 14.41 14.96 10.56
C GLY A 277 15.44 14.43 11.56
N ALA A 278 15.85 13.16 11.42
CA ALA A 278 16.91 12.57 12.24
C ALA A 278 17.83 11.66 11.43
N ASN A 279 19.15 11.87 11.55
CA ASN A 279 20.17 11.13 10.82
C ASN A 279 21.20 10.49 11.76
N TYR A 280 21.34 9.17 11.69
CA TYR A 280 22.36 8.40 12.40
C TYR A 280 23.20 7.58 11.41
N SER A 281 24.35 8.11 11.03
CA SER A 281 25.32 7.41 10.14
C SER A 281 24.77 7.13 8.73
N THR A 282 23.89 7.98 8.20
CA THR A 282 23.46 7.91 6.79
C THR A 282 24.37 8.74 5.91
N THR A 283 24.80 8.17 4.79
CA THR A 283 25.53 8.90 3.75
C THR A 283 24.54 9.69 2.90
N VAL A 284 24.70 11.01 2.86
CA VAL A 284 23.83 11.92 2.09
C VAL A 284 24.68 12.64 1.05
N SER A 285 24.28 12.59 -0.23
CA SER A 285 25.03 13.22 -1.32
C SER A 285 24.10 13.79 -2.39
N ASN A 286 24.46 14.95 -2.97
CA ASN A 286 23.67 15.62 -4.02
C ASN A 286 22.18 15.78 -3.65
N CYS A 287 21.89 16.06 -2.37
CA CYS A 287 20.53 16.29 -1.89
C CYS A 287 20.34 17.75 -1.53
N PHE A 288 19.12 18.26 -1.73
CA PHE A 288 18.78 19.68 -1.48
C PHE A 288 17.33 19.83 -1.05
N TRP A 289 16.98 20.97 -0.47
CA TRP A 289 15.59 21.34 -0.25
C TRP A 289 15.35 22.81 -0.59
N ASP A 290 14.13 23.13 -0.99
CA ASP A 290 13.78 24.51 -1.33
C ASP A 290 13.56 25.35 -0.06
N THR A 291 14.48 26.26 0.23
CA THR A 291 14.46 27.14 1.40
C THR A 291 13.30 28.16 1.40
N GLN A 292 12.68 28.45 0.24
CA GLN A 292 11.55 29.37 0.16
C GLN A 292 10.23 28.68 0.51
N THR A 293 10.03 27.46 0.01
CA THR A 293 8.77 26.73 0.17
C THR A 293 8.76 25.82 1.40
N SER A 294 9.93 25.34 1.84
CA SER A 294 10.05 24.52 3.06
C SER A 294 9.86 25.30 4.36
N GLY A 295 10.05 26.62 4.34
CA GLY A 295 10.11 27.46 5.53
C GLY A 295 11.45 27.38 6.30
N GLN A 296 12.48 26.74 5.74
CA GLN A 296 13.78 26.50 6.38
C GLN A 296 14.90 27.40 5.84
N SER A 297 15.79 27.90 6.71
CA SER A 297 16.70 29.01 6.40
C SER A 297 18.02 28.66 5.69
N SER A 298 18.33 27.38 5.48
CA SER A 298 19.55 26.91 4.82
C SER A 298 19.28 25.60 4.10
N SER A 299 20.05 25.28 3.04
CA SER A 299 20.08 23.98 2.34
C SER A 299 21.51 23.51 2.13
#